data_AF-A0A3D6C8B8-F1
#
_entry.id   AF-A0A3D6C8B8-F1
#
_cell.length_a   1.000
_cell.length_b   1.000
_cell.length_c   1.000
_cell.angle_alpha   90.00
_cell.angle_beta   90.00
_cell.angle_gamma   90.00
#
_symmetry.space_group_name_H-M   'P 1'
#
loop_
_entity.id
_entity.type
_entity.pdbx_description
1 polymer ?
#
loop_
_entity_poly.entity_id
_entity_poly.type
_entity_poly.pdbx_seq_one_letter_code
_entity_poly.pdbx_strand_id
1 'polypeptide(L)'
;MGNVVTVLGLGTPMLSATIAKFIGTEPGFSMDVGVVIIWTCLFCASCYFGLEKGIKRLSNLNLAIAFIAMGFVLFAGPTAFILNTFINSLGLIFQNTIRMALNTDPIGGGGWPQGWTIFFWAWWLGAAPFLGVFLAKISKGRTLKELAIAPLVWGPLGCALFFGVFGGYGLHVELFGDVTMTSMMDANGPAKTIAELISMLPAGQLMLPLFIVLMFIFCATTLDSASYVLATVSTRELPVGQEPARWNRMFWSVINGVAAVSLMFIGGLKPLQAVAVLTSFPLMFIMFGAGYFFLKDLKAAHGQAPEKITESERAADLTVPEPVT
;
A
#
# COMPACT_ATOMS: atom_id res chain seq x y z
N MET A 1 1.09 9.10 9.40
CA MET A 1 0.06 8.43 10.23
C MET A 1 -1.27 8.29 9.48
N GLY A 2 -1.93 9.38 9.05
CA GLY A 2 -3.24 9.31 8.35
C GLY A 2 -3.33 8.31 7.19
N ASN A 3 -2.28 8.22 6.36
CA ASN A 3 -2.18 7.23 5.29
C ASN A 3 -2.25 5.77 5.78
N VAL A 4 -1.48 5.45 6.82
CA VAL A 4 -1.35 4.10 7.41
C VAL A 4 -2.68 3.66 8.00
N VAL A 5 -3.33 4.58 8.72
CA VAL A 5 -4.66 4.38 9.29
C VAL A 5 -5.68 4.13 8.19
N THR A 6 -5.56 4.81 7.04
CA THR A 6 -6.41 4.59 5.86
C THR A 6 -6.20 3.19 5.28
N VAL A 7 -4.95 2.75 5.10
CA VAL A 7 -4.64 1.39 4.61
C VAL A 7 -5.27 0.34 5.53
N LEU A 8 -5.05 0.46 6.85
CA LEU A 8 -5.59 -0.50 7.83
C LEU A 8 -7.11 -0.45 7.88
N GLY A 9 -7.71 0.74 7.86
CA GLY A 9 -9.17 0.91 7.89
C GLY A 9 -9.89 0.37 6.66
N LEU A 10 -9.19 0.26 5.52
CA LEU A 10 -9.73 -0.35 4.30
C LEU A 10 -9.40 -1.83 4.17
N GLY A 11 -8.19 -2.23 4.60
CA GLY A 11 -7.75 -3.61 4.56
C GLY A 11 -8.44 -4.50 5.59
N THR A 12 -8.76 -3.97 6.77
CA THR A 12 -9.35 -4.75 7.87
C THR A 12 -10.74 -5.28 7.51
N PRO A 13 -11.72 -4.45 7.09
CA PRO A 13 -13.04 -4.97 6.72
C PRO A 13 -12.99 -5.98 5.57
N MET A 14 -12.09 -5.75 4.61
CA MET A 14 -11.91 -6.65 3.47
C MET A 14 -11.33 -8.00 3.92
N LEU A 15 -10.36 -8.02 4.84
CA LEU A 15 -9.84 -9.26 5.38
C LEU A 15 -10.89 -9.99 6.22
N SER A 16 -11.58 -9.28 7.12
CA SER A 16 -12.65 -9.87 7.94
C SER A 16 -13.75 -10.46 7.08
N ALA A 17 -14.19 -9.77 6.02
CA ALA A 17 -15.17 -10.30 5.08
C ALA A 17 -14.67 -11.57 4.38
N THR A 18 -13.40 -11.63 4.01
CA THR A 18 -12.80 -12.81 3.37
C THR A 18 -12.70 -13.99 4.34
N ILE A 19 -12.28 -13.76 5.59
CA ILE A 19 -12.23 -14.79 6.63
C ILE A 19 -13.65 -15.28 6.96
N ALA A 20 -14.60 -14.36 7.11
CA ALA A 20 -15.98 -14.69 7.40
C ALA A 20 -16.58 -15.57 6.28
N LYS A 21 -16.32 -15.20 5.01
CA LYS A 21 -16.72 -16.02 3.84
C LYS A 21 -16.07 -17.40 3.85
N PHE A 22 -14.80 -17.52 4.28
CA PHE A 22 -14.09 -18.79 4.35
C PHE A 22 -14.62 -19.72 5.46
N ILE A 23 -14.94 -19.17 6.64
CA ILE A 23 -15.41 -19.95 7.80
C ILE A 23 -16.94 -20.15 7.75
N GLY A 24 -17.65 -19.39 6.90
CA GLY A 24 -19.11 -19.45 6.79
C GLY A 24 -19.83 -18.64 7.87
N THR A 25 -19.21 -17.55 8.36
CA THR A 25 -19.80 -16.64 9.34
C THR A 25 -20.13 -15.28 8.71
N GLU A 26 -20.87 -14.42 9.42
CA GLU A 26 -21.03 -13.03 8.99
C GLU A 26 -19.87 -12.17 9.50
N PRO A 27 -19.31 -11.26 8.67
CA PRO A 27 -18.34 -10.30 9.15
C PRO A 27 -19.03 -9.24 9.98
N GLY A 28 -18.33 -8.76 11.01
CA GLY A 28 -18.81 -7.71 11.89
C GLY A 28 -17.67 -6.95 12.54
N PHE A 29 -18.00 -5.82 13.16
CA PHE A 29 -17.03 -4.94 13.79
C PHE A 29 -16.17 -5.64 14.86
N SER A 30 -16.72 -6.64 15.56
CA SER A 30 -15.95 -7.45 16.53
C SER A 30 -14.82 -8.23 15.87
N MET A 31 -15.07 -8.76 14.67
CA MET A 31 -14.07 -9.48 13.88
C MET A 31 -13.00 -8.53 13.36
N ASP A 32 -13.40 -7.35 12.89
CA ASP A 32 -12.47 -6.30 12.47
C ASP A 32 -11.50 -5.90 13.60
N VAL A 33 -12.04 -5.64 14.78
CA VAL A 33 -11.24 -5.31 15.96
C VAL A 33 -10.31 -6.46 16.32
N GLY A 34 -10.79 -7.70 16.26
CA GLY A 34 -9.97 -8.89 16.49
C GLY A 34 -8.78 -8.98 15.53
N VAL A 35 -9.01 -8.74 14.23
CA VAL A 35 -7.95 -8.73 13.20
C VAL A 35 -6.90 -7.66 13.50
N VAL A 36 -7.31 -6.43 13.84
CA VAL A 36 -6.37 -5.34 14.17
C VAL A 36 -5.56 -5.66 15.44
N ILE A 37 -6.19 -6.23 16.46
CA ILE A 37 -5.51 -6.65 17.69
C ILE A 37 -4.46 -7.72 17.37
N ILE A 38 -4.82 -8.75 16.60
CA ILE A 38 -3.89 -9.82 16.22
C ILE A 38 -2.66 -9.25 15.49
N TRP A 39 -2.85 -8.36 14.51
CA TRP A 39 -1.73 -7.71 13.82
C TRP A 39 -0.87 -6.87 14.75
N THR A 40 -1.49 -6.06 15.59
CA THR A 40 -0.78 -5.19 16.53
C THR A 40 0.04 -6.02 17.51
N CYS A 41 -0.53 -7.09 18.07
CA CYS A 41 0.17 -8.00 18.97
C CYS A 41 1.34 -8.72 18.29
N LEU A 42 1.12 -9.28 17.09
CA LEU A 42 2.17 -9.95 16.32
C LEU A 42 3.31 -8.98 15.97
N PHE A 43 2.97 -7.76 15.63
CA PHE A 43 3.96 -6.74 15.32
C PHE A 43 4.75 -6.30 16.55
N CYS A 44 4.06 -6.06 17.66
CA CYS A 44 4.69 -5.75 18.95
C CYS A 44 5.66 -6.86 19.36
N ALA A 45 5.27 -8.13 19.21
CA ALA A 45 6.15 -9.28 19.41
C ALA A 45 7.34 -9.26 18.44
N SER A 46 7.10 -9.01 17.15
CA SER A 46 8.15 -8.91 16.13
C SER A 46 9.21 -7.85 16.45
N CYS A 47 8.77 -6.67 16.92
CA CYS A 47 9.67 -5.60 17.37
C CYS A 47 10.48 -6.00 18.59
N TYR A 48 9.84 -6.64 19.57
CA TYR A 48 10.50 -7.04 20.81
C TYR A 48 11.58 -8.10 20.55
N PHE A 49 11.25 -9.13 19.75
CA PHE A 49 12.16 -10.23 19.42
C PHE A 49 13.14 -9.93 18.29
N GLY A 50 13.11 -8.74 17.69
CA GLY A 50 14.08 -8.33 16.66
C GLY A 50 13.95 -9.12 15.34
N LEU A 51 12.73 -9.44 14.93
CA LEU A 51 12.41 -10.27 13.75
C LEU A 51 12.58 -9.52 12.40
N GLU A 52 13.49 -8.55 12.30
CA GLU A 52 13.67 -7.69 11.11
C GLU A 52 13.98 -8.48 9.84
N LYS A 53 14.77 -9.56 9.96
CA LYS A 53 15.03 -10.50 8.85
C LYS A 53 13.75 -11.24 8.41
N GLY A 54 12.80 -11.45 9.32
CA GLY A 54 11.51 -12.09 9.06
C GLY A 54 10.62 -11.23 8.16
N ILE A 55 10.60 -9.92 8.36
CA ILE A 55 9.76 -9.00 7.58
C ILE A 55 10.18 -8.95 6.12
N LYS A 56 11.49 -8.93 5.84
CA LYS A 56 12.01 -9.01 4.46
C LYS A 56 11.61 -10.33 3.78
N ARG A 57 11.67 -11.45 4.51
CA ARG A 57 11.23 -12.76 3.99
C ARG A 57 9.73 -12.80 3.74
N LEU A 58 8.93 -12.25 4.65
CA LEU A 58 7.49 -12.13 4.50
C LEU A 58 7.11 -11.26 3.30
N SER A 59 7.79 -10.15 3.07
CA SER A 59 7.56 -9.29 1.89
C SER A 59 7.85 -10.02 0.57
N ASN A 60 8.97 -10.75 0.49
CA ASN A 60 9.29 -11.57 -0.69
C ASN A 60 8.27 -12.70 -0.91
N LEU A 61 7.88 -13.38 0.16
CA LEU A 61 6.84 -14.41 0.11
C LEU A 61 5.51 -13.82 -0.35
N ASN A 62 5.14 -12.64 0.14
CA ASN A 62 3.91 -11.95 -0.23
C ASN A 62 3.86 -11.63 -1.72
N LEU A 63 4.97 -11.16 -2.29
CA LEU A 63 5.09 -10.94 -3.73
C LEU A 63 4.90 -12.24 -4.51
N ALA A 64 5.53 -13.34 -4.08
CA ALA A 64 5.37 -14.64 -4.73
C ALA A 64 3.91 -15.13 -4.67
N ILE A 65 3.26 -15.02 -3.50
CA ILE A 65 1.85 -15.37 -3.33
C ILE A 65 0.95 -14.51 -4.22
N ALA A 66 1.23 -13.20 -4.32
CA ALA A 66 0.48 -12.29 -5.20
C ALA A 66 0.59 -12.69 -6.68
N PHE A 67 1.79 -13.03 -7.15
CA PHE A 67 1.98 -13.53 -8.52
C PHE A 67 1.30 -14.88 -8.76
N ILE A 68 1.34 -15.79 -7.80
CA ILE A 68 0.63 -17.07 -7.87
C ILE A 68 -0.88 -16.83 -7.96
N ALA A 69 -1.44 -15.97 -7.10
CA ALA A 69 -2.85 -15.63 -7.10
C ALA A 69 -3.28 -14.98 -8.43
N MET A 70 -2.49 -14.01 -8.94
CA MET A 70 -2.75 -13.40 -10.25
C MET A 70 -2.67 -14.43 -11.38
N GLY A 71 -1.64 -15.27 -11.40
CA GLY A 71 -1.51 -16.33 -12.39
C GLY A 71 -2.71 -17.28 -12.35
N PHE A 72 -3.14 -17.69 -11.16
CA PHE A 72 -4.31 -18.52 -10.99
C PHE A 72 -5.56 -17.87 -11.58
N VAL A 73 -5.88 -16.61 -11.22
CA VAL A 73 -7.05 -15.92 -11.75
C VAL A 73 -6.98 -15.74 -13.26
N LEU A 74 -5.79 -15.46 -13.80
CA LEU A 74 -5.60 -15.32 -15.24
C LEU A 74 -5.91 -16.61 -16.01
N PHE A 75 -5.45 -17.77 -15.51
CA PHE A 75 -5.60 -19.06 -16.20
C PHE A 75 -6.89 -19.81 -15.86
N ALA A 76 -7.40 -19.66 -14.63
CA ALA A 76 -8.67 -20.26 -14.21
C ALA A 76 -9.87 -19.42 -14.67
N GLY A 77 -9.70 -18.10 -14.80
CA GLY A 77 -10.70 -17.19 -15.33
C GLY A 77 -10.74 -17.16 -16.86
N PRO A 78 -11.52 -16.22 -17.44
CA PRO A 78 -11.65 -16.06 -18.88
C PRO A 78 -10.41 -15.36 -19.45
N THR A 79 -9.32 -16.12 -19.63
CA THR A 79 -7.98 -15.62 -19.99
C THR A 79 -8.00 -14.70 -21.20
N ALA A 80 -8.66 -15.09 -22.29
CA ALA A 80 -8.72 -14.30 -23.50
C ALA A 80 -9.41 -12.94 -23.27
N PHE A 81 -10.50 -12.93 -22.49
CA PHE A 81 -11.19 -11.69 -22.13
C PHE A 81 -10.31 -10.79 -21.27
N ILE A 82 -9.64 -11.34 -20.26
CA ILE A 82 -8.75 -10.59 -19.36
C ILE A 82 -7.60 -9.95 -20.15
N LEU A 83 -6.92 -10.70 -21.02
CA LEU A 83 -5.80 -10.20 -21.82
C LEU A 83 -6.25 -9.14 -22.84
N ASN A 84 -7.35 -9.38 -23.56
CA ASN A 84 -7.88 -8.42 -24.52
C ASN A 84 -8.31 -7.12 -23.82
N THR A 85 -8.99 -7.24 -22.68
CA THR A 85 -9.39 -6.08 -21.86
C THR A 85 -8.18 -5.32 -21.36
N PHE A 86 -7.15 -6.02 -20.87
CA PHE A 86 -5.93 -5.39 -20.38
C PHE A 86 -5.23 -4.56 -21.48
N ILE A 87 -5.05 -5.12 -22.68
CA ILE A 87 -4.45 -4.39 -23.81
C ILE A 87 -5.30 -3.19 -24.22
N ASN A 88 -6.62 -3.37 -24.28
CA ASN A 88 -7.54 -2.28 -24.58
C ASN A 88 -7.47 -1.16 -23.52
N SER A 89 -7.42 -1.52 -22.23
CA SER A 89 -7.28 -0.57 -21.12
C SER A 89 -5.99 0.24 -21.20
N LEU A 90 -4.87 -0.36 -21.64
CA LEU A 90 -3.64 0.40 -21.87
C LEU A 90 -3.85 1.48 -22.94
N GLY A 91 -4.48 1.14 -24.07
CA GLY A 91 -4.82 2.10 -25.12
C GLY A 91 -5.71 3.23 -24.61
N LEU A 92 -6.73 2.90 -23.82
CA LEU A 92 -7.64 3.88 -23.21
C LEU A 92 -6.93 4.83 -22.23
N ILE A 93 -6.00 4.31 -21.42
CA ILE A 93 -5.21 5.14 -20.50
C ILE A 93 -4.41 6.15 -21.31
N PHE A 94 -3.66 5.72 -22.33
CA PHE A 94 -2.87 6.64 -23.16
C PHE A 94 -3.73 7.69 -23.85
N GLN A 95 -4.88 7.29 -24.40
CA GLN A 95 -5.80 8.20 -25.08
C GLN A 95 -6.41 9.24 -24.12
N ASN A 96 -6.79 8.83 -22.91
CA ASN A 96 -7.59 9.66 -22.01
C ASN A 96 -6.78 10.31 -20.87
N THR A 97 -5.46 10.09 -20.80
CA THR A 97 -4.60 10.58 -19.70
C THR A 97 -4.79 12.07 -19.41
N ILE A 98 -4.73 12.93 -20.44
CA ILE A 98 -4.85 14.38 -20.26
C ILE A 98 -6.23 14.76 -19.75
N ARG A 99 -7.30 14.17 -20.31
CA ARG A 99 -8.67 14.43 -19.88
C ARG A 99 -8.90 14.00 -18.44
N MET A 100 -8.40 12.81 -18.06
CA MET A 100 -8.52 12.31 -16.69
C MET A 100 -7.73 13.16 -15.70
N ALA A 101 -6.53 13.63 -16.08
CA ALA A 101 -5.68 14.46 -15.24
C ALA A 101 -6.30 15.84 -14.93
N LEU A 102 -7.07 16.40 -15.87
CA LEU A 102 -7.68 17.74 -15.75
C LEU A 102 -9.19 17.69 -15.46
N ASN A 103 -9.75 16.51 -15.16
CA ASN A 103 -11.19 16.38 -14.92
C ASN A 103 -11.57 16.94 -13.54
N THR A 104 -12.37 18.00 -13.52
CA THR A 104 -12.94 18.59 -12.30
C THR A 104 -14.46 18.44 -12.20
N ASP A 105 -15.09 17.90 -13.26
CA ASP A 105 -16.54 17.80 -13.44
C ASP A 105 -17.34 19.06 -13.01
N PRO A 106 -17.06 20.24 -13.61
CA PRO A 106 -17.63 21.50 -13.15
C PRO A 106 -19.10 21.70 -13.56
N ILE A 107 -19.57 20.99 -14.60
CA ILE A 107 -20.93 21.14 -15.14
C ILE A 107 -21.84 20.07 -14.56
N GLY A 108 -21.43 18.80 -14.62
CA GLY A 108 -22.22 17.68 -14.13
C GLY A 108 -22.33 17.68 -12.61
N GLY A 109 -21.29 18.15 -11.91
CA GLY A 109 -21.28 18.27 -10.45
C GLY A 109 -21.45 16.93 -9.74
N GLY A 110 -21.14 15.82 -10.41
CA GLY A 110 -21.37 14.46 -9.91
C GLY A 110 -20.38 14.03 -8.83
N GLY A 111 -19.34 14.81 -8.57
CA GLY A 111 -18.40 14.59 -7.46
C GLY A 111 -17.41 13.43 -7.67
N TRP A 112 -17.42 12.78 -8.84
CA TRP A 112 -16.58 11.61 -9.10
C TRP A 112 -15.07 11.93 -9.02
N PRO A 113 -14.54 13.01 -9.64
CA PRO A 113 -13.13 13.36 -9.49
C PRO A 113 -12.74 13.67 -8.04
N GLN A 114 -13.65 14.22 -7.24
CA GLN A 114 -13.43 14.56 -5.85
C GLN A 114 -13.37 13.32 -4.96
N GLY A 115 -14.26 12.35 -5.20
CA GLY A 115 -14.31 11.09 -4.44
C GLY A 115 -13.17 10.11 -4.77
N TRP A 116 -12.65 10.14 -5.99
CA TRP A 116 -11.64 9.19 -6.47
C TRP A 116 -10.29 9.83 -6.77
N THR A 117 -10.23 10.69 -7.78
CA THR A 117 -8.97 11.27 -8.27
C THR A 117 -8.28 12.10 -7.18
N ILE A 118 -9.00 13.04 -6.56
CA ILE A 118 -8.45 13.92 -5.51
C ILE A 118 -8.10 13.09 -4.27
N PHE A 119 -8.93 12.11 -3.90
CA PHE A 119 -8.63 11.20 -2.79
C PHE A 119 -7.33 10.44 -3.01
N PHE A 120 -7.12 9.80 -4.17
CA PHE A 120 -5.90 9.06 -4.44
C PHE A 120 -4.67 9.99 -4.55
N TRP A 121 -4.81 11.19 -5.13
CA TRP A 121 -3.73 12.18 -5.11
C TRP A 121 -3.32 12.54 -3.68
N ALA A 122 -4.29 12.84 -2.82
CA ALA A 122 -4.03 13.14 -1.42
C ALA A 122 -3.40 11.93 -0.71
N TRP A 123 -3.92 10.73 -0.92
CA TRP A 123 -3.34 9.50 -0.37
C TRP A 123 -1.86 9.38 -0.73
N TRP A 124 -1.52 9.46 -2.02
CA TRP A 124 -0.13 9.30 -2.48
C TRP A 124 0.79 10.41 -1.97
N LEU A 125 0.30 11.65 -1.90
CA LEU A 125 1.04 12.74 -1.26
C LEU A 125 1.30 12.45 0.22
N GLY A 126 0.30 11.97 0.95
CA GLY A 126 0.42 11.52 2.34
C GLY A 126 1.43 10.38 2.55
N ALA A 127 1.58 9.50 1.56
CA ALA A 127 2.54 8.40 1.58
C ALA A 127 3.97 8.81 1.15
N ALA A 128 4.12 9.94 0.45
CA ALA A 128 5.37 10.31 -0.20
C ALA A 128 6.59 10.39 0.74
N PRO A 129 6.51 11.00 1.95
CA PRO A 129 7.66 11.03 2.86
C PRO A 129 8.10 9.64 3.31
N PHE A 130 7.13 8.77 3.61
CA PHE A 130 7.36 7.39 4.01
C PHE A 130 8.05 6.59 2.90
N LEU A 131 7.50 6.65 1.69
CA LEU A 131 8.06 5.97 0.53
C LEU A 131 9.42 6.55 0.12
N GLY A 132 9.61 7.86 0.26
CA GLY A 132 10.86 8.54 -0.07
C GLY A 132 12.03 8.08 0.81
N VAL A 133 11.85 8.03 2.13
CA VAL A 133 12.88 7.52 3.06
C VAL A 133 13.20 6.04 2.77
N PHE A 134 12.16 5.24 2.55
CA PHE A 134 12.34 3.83 2.21
C PHE A 134 13.13 3.64 0.91
N LEU A 135 12.74 4.34 -0.16
CA LEU A 135 13.41 4.30 -1.46
C LEU A 135 14.87 4.79 -1.35
N ALA A 136 15.13 5.85 -0.59
CA ALA A 136 16.48 6.34 -0.35
C ALA A 136 17.35 5.27 0.34
N LYS A 137 16.85 4.61 1.40
CA LYS A 137 17.58 3.59 2.16
C LYS A 137 17.99 2.40 1.27
N ILE A 138 17.08 1.92 0.41
CA ILE A 138 17.36 0.76 -0.45
C ILE A 138 18.11 1.09 -1.75
N SER A 139 18.33 2.38 -2.04
CA SER A 139 18.95 2.84 -3.29
C SER A 139 20.37 3.37 -3.12
N LYS A 140 21.01 3.10 -1.97
CA LYS A 140 22.42 3.45 -1.72
C LYS A 140 23.31 2.91 -2.86
N GLY A 141 24.09 3.79 -3.49
CA GLY A 141 25.00 3.45 -4.59
C GLY A 141 24.38 3.39 -5.99
N ARG A 142 23.07 3.66 -6.14
CA ARG A 142 22.41 3.77 -7.46
C ARG A 142 22.54 5.17 -8.04
N THR A 143 22.50 5.27 -9.37
CA THR A 143 22.39 6.57 -10.04
C THR A 143 21.00 7.18 -9.83
N LEU A 144 20.89 8.52 -9.91
CA LEU A 144 19.58 9.21 -9.84
C LEU A 144 18.60 8.70 -10.92
N LYS A 145 19.11 8.33 -12.10
CA LYS A 145 18.31 7.78 -13.19
C LYS A 145 17.72 6.42 -12.83
N GLU A 146 18.52 5.50 -12.28
CA GLU A 146 18.05 4.18 -11.83
C GLU A 146 17.06 4.31 -10.66
N LEU A 147 17.33 5.21 -9.73
CA LEU A 147 16.44 5.53 -8.61
C LEU A 147 15.08 6.02 -9.11
N ALA A 148 15.04 6.84 -10.15
CA ALA A 148 13.79 7.39 -10.70
C ALA A 148 13.03 6.37 -11.57
N ILE A 149 13.71 5.63 -12.44
CA ILE A 149 13.07 4.65 -13.35
C ILE A 149 12.38 3.53 -12.57
N ALA A 150 13.01 3.06 -11.48
CA ALA A 150 12.49 1.92 -10.74
C ALA A 150 11.03 2.10 -10.28
N PRO A 151 10.67 3.17 -9.53
CA PRO A 151 9.29 3.43 -9.14
C PRO A 151 8.41 3.91 -10.30
N LEU A 152 8.95 4.61 -11.31
CA LEU A 152 8.16 5.13 -12.44
C LEU A 152 7.71 4.05 -13.42
N VAL A 153 8.42 2.92 -13.49
CA VAL A 153 8.12 1.83 -14.43
C VAL A 153 7.59 0.62 -13.70
N TRP A 154 8.36 0.05 -12.77
CA TRP A 154 7.99 -1.22 -12.13
C TRP A 154 6.78 -1.09 -11.21
N GLY A 155 6.62 0.05 -10.54
CA GLY A 155 5.45 0.33 -9.69
C GLY A 155 4.14 0.31 -10.48
N PRO A 156 3.98 1.19 -11.48
CA PRO A 156 2.80 1.22 -12.34
C PRO A 156 2.55 -0.09 -13.10
N LEU A 157 3.60 -0.79 -13.55
CA LEU A 157 3.45 -2.09 -14.18
C LEU A 157 2.83 -3.14 -13.23
N GLY A 158 3.30 -3.21 -11.99
CA GLY A 158 2.71 -4.10 -10.98
C GLY A 158 1.24 -3.78 -10.72
N CYS A 159 0.90 -2.48 -10.58
CA CYS A 159 -0.49 -2.05 -10.45
C CYS A 159 -1.32 -2.40 -11.69
N ALA A 160 -0.80 -2.15 -12.89
CA ALA A 160 -1.49 -2.44 -14.14
C ALA A 160 -1.77 -3.94 -14.28
N LEU A 161 -0.82 -4.81 -13.96
CA LEU A 161 -1.02 -6.26 -13.97
C LEU A 161 -2.09 -6.69 -12.96
N PHE A 162 -2.04 -6.17 -11.73
CA PHE A 162 -3.01 -6.50 -10.70
C PHE A 162 -4.44 -6.07 -11.11
N PHE A 163 -4.62 -4.82 -11.53
CA PHE A 163 -5.92 -4.32 -12.00
C PHE A 163 -6.36 -4.97 -13.31
N GLY A 164 -5.42 -5.32 -14.18
CA GLY A 164 -5.70 -6.04 -15.42
C GLY A 164 -6.32 -7.41 -15.17
N VAL A 165 -5.70 -8.19 -14.28
CA VAL A 165 -6.17 -9.54 -13.95
C VAL A 165 -7.44 -9.50 -13.11
N PHE A 166 -7.41 -8.87 -11.93
CA PHE A 166 -8.54 -8.88 -11.00
C PHE A 166 -9.69 -7.99 -11.46
N GLY A 167 -9.39 -6.81 -12.01
CA GLY A 167 -10.39 -5.92 -12.58
C GLY A 167 -10.99 -6.49 -13.87
N GLY A 168 -10.17 -7.13 -14.72
CA GLY A 168 -10.67 -7.85 -15.89
C GLY A 168 -11.60 -9.01 -15.52
N TYR A 169 -11.26 -9.78 -14.49
CA TYR A 169 -12.14 -10.84 -13.97
C TYR A 169 -13.44 -10.27 -13.38
N GLY A 170 -13.35 -9.24 -12.53
CA GLY A 170 -14.52 -8.57 -11.96
C GLY A 170 -15.45 -7.97 -13.04
N LEU A 171 -14.88 -7.38 -14.08
CA LEU A 171 -15.64 -6.87 -15.22
C LEU A 171 -16.33 -8.00 -16.00
N HIS A 172 -15.68 -9.15 -16.17
CA HIS A 172 -16.32 -10.30 -16.79
C HIS A 172 -17.52 -10.80 -15.98
N VAL A 173 -17.39 -10.85 -14.64
CA VAL A 173 -18.50 -11.20 -13.75
C VAL A 173 -19.63 -10.18 -13.85
N GLU A 174 -19.33 -8.89 -13.95
CA GLU A 174 -20.35 -7.84 -14.15
C GLU A 174 -21.13 -8.02 -15.46
N LEU A 175 -20.44 -8.37 -16.56
CA LEU A 175 -21.05 -8.41 -17.90
C LEU A 175 -21.71 -9.75 -18.25
N PHE A 176 -21.15 -10.86 -17.75
CA PHE A 176 -21.53 -12.21 -18.17
C PHE A 176 -21.91 -13.13 -17.00
N GLY A 177 -21.73 -12.68 -15.75
CA GLY A 177 -22.10 -13.46 -14.57
C GLY A 177 -23.60 -13.43 -14.31
N ASP A 178 -24.10 -14.49 -13.66
CA ASP A 178 -25.50 -14.56 -13.21
C ASP A 178 -25.81 -13.51 -12.12
N VAL A 179 -24.76 -13.11 -11.37
CA VAL A 179 -24.82 -12.07 -10.33
C VAL A 179 -23.79 -10.99 -10.67
N THR A 180 -24.27 -9.75 -10.76
CA THR A 180 -23.45 -8.58 -11.08
C THR A 180 -22.67 -8.08 -9.86
N MET A 181 -21.47 -7.53 -10.07
CA MET A 181 -20.70 -6.84 -9.03
C MET A 181 -21.48 -5.66 -8.47
N THR A 182 -22.19 -4.92 -9.32
CA THR A 182 -23.01 -3.78 -8.89
C THR A 182 -24.09 -4.22 -7.90
N SER A 183 -24.80 -5.31 -8.18
CA SER A 183 -25.82 -5.84 -7.27
C SER A 183 -25.25 -6.30 -5.92
N MET A 184 -24.07 -6.92 -5.93
CA MET A 184 -23.38 -7.33 -4.70
C MET A 184 -22.90 -6.13 -3.89
N MET A 185 -22.40 -5.08 -4.55
CA MET A 185 -21.99 -3.85 -3.89
C MET A 185 -23.16 -3.16 -3.20
N ASP A 186 -24.32 -3.08 -3.86
CA ASP A 186 -25.52 -2.44 -3.31
C ASP A 186 -26.08 -3.22 -2.12
N ALA A 187 -26.06 -4.57 -2.18
CA ALA A 187 -26.58 -5.42 -1.11
C ALA A 187 -25.64 -5.51 0.10
N ASN A 188 -24.34 -5.66 -0.15
CA ASN A 188 -23.38 -6.15 0.86
C ASN A 188 -22.17 -5.22 1.09
N GLY A 189 -22.01 -4.20 0.25
CA GLY A 189 -20.88 -3.27 0.30
C GLY A 189 -19.57 -3.82 -0.27
N PRO A 190 -18.53 -2.98 -0.36
CA PRO A 190 -17.31 -3.30 -1.12
C PRO A 190 -16.51 -4.48 -0.57
N ALA A 191 -16.35 -4.55 0.75
CA ALA A 191 -15.54 -5.59 1.40
C ALA A 191 -16.10 -7.00 1.17
N LYS A 192 -17.41 -7.18 1.36
CA LYS A 192 -18.09 -8.46 1.11
C LYS A 192 -18.11 -8.79 -0.38
N THR A 193 -18.27 -7.80 -1.26
CA THR A 193 -18.25 -8.02 -2.71
C THR A 193 -16.93 -8.62 -3.19
N ILE A 194 -15.80 -8.16 -2.64
CA ILE A 194 -14.48 -8.71 -2.98
C ILE A 194 -14.34 -10.16 -2.48
N ALA A 195 -14.78 -10.44 -1.25
CA ALA A 195 -14.77 -11.80 -0.72
C ALA A 195 -15.66 -12.75 -1.56
N GLU A 196 -16.81 -12.26 -2.01
CA GLU A 196 -17.70 -13.01 -2.89
C GLU A 196 -17.05 -13.28 -4.24
N LEU A 197 -16.46 -12.26 -4.87
CA LEU A 197 -15.75 -12.39 -6.15
C LEU A 197 -14.66 -13.46 -6.09
N ILE A 198 -13.88 -13.49 -5.00
CA ILE A 198 -12.84 -14.49 -4.79
C ILE A 198 -13.47 -15.89 -4.64
N SER A 199 -14.60 -16.01 -3.95
CA SER A 199 -15.29 -17.28 -3.78
C SER A 199 -15.91 -17.84 -5.06
N MET A 200 -16.24 -16.96 -6.02
CA MET A 200 -16.76 -17.33 -7.34
C MET A 200 -15.68 -17.88 -8.29
N LEU A 201 -14.40 -17.69 -7.99
CA LEU A 201 -13.33 -18.29 -8.78
C LEU A 201 -13.43 -19.82 -8.78
N PRO A 202 -13.00 -20.48 -9.87
CA PRO A 202 -12.75 -21.93 -9.81
C PRO A 202 -11.83 -22.23 -8.63
N ALA A 203 -12.15 -23.23 -7.82
CA ALA A 203 -11.45 -23.51 -6.55
C ALA A 203 -11.44 -22.34 -5.54
N GLY A 204 -12.52 -21.56 -5.44
CA GLY A 204 -12.68 -20.47 -4.46
C GLY A 204 -12.35 -20.87 -3.01
N GLN A 205 -12.61 -22.12 -2.63
CA GLN A 205 -12.23 -22.67 -1.31
C GLN A 205 -10.71 -22.68 -1.04
N LEU A 206 -9.87 -22.77 -2.08
CA LEU A 206 -8.42 -22.65 -1.99
C LEU A 206 -7.95 -21.20 -2.14
N MET A 207 -8.67 -20.39 -2.92
CA MET A 207 -8.32 -18.99 -3.14
C MET A 207 -8.59 -18.10 -1.92
N LEU A 208 -9.70 -18.31 -1.22
CA LEU A 208 -10.02 -17.57 0.01
C LEU A 208 -8.87 -17.60 1.05
N PRO A 209 -8.36 -18.77 1.49
CA PRO A 209 -7.25 -18.81 2.44
C PRO A 209 -5.95 -18.23 1.87
N LEU A 210 -5.70 -18.37 0.56
CA LEU A 210 -4.55 -17.74 -0.10
C LEU A 210 -4.62 -16.20 0.01
N PHE A 211 -5.79 -15.63 -0.26
CA PHE A 211 -6.04 -14.19 -0.13
C PHE A 211 -5.98 -13.70 1.31
N ILE A 212 -6.49 -14.49 2.26
CA ILE A 212 -6.37 -14.19 3.69
C ILE A 212 -4.90 -14.05 4.06
N VAL A 213 -4.05 -15.01 3.68
CA VAL A 213 -2.60 -14.96 3.95
C VAL A 213 -1.93 -13.77 3.27
N LEU A 214 -2.25 -13.52 1.98
CA LEU A 214 -1.71 -12.39 1.22
C LEU A 214 -2.03 -11.05 1.91
N MET A 215 -3.30 -10.82 2.21
CA MET A 215 -3.75 -9.58 2.86
C MET A 215 -3.17 -9.44 4.26
N PHE A 216 -3.10 -10.54 5.01
CA PHE A 216 -2.51 -10.56 6.33
C PHE A 216 -1.05 -10.12 6.31
N ILE A 217 -0.24 -10.68 5.41
CA ILE A 217 1.16 -10.30 5.27
C ILE A 217 1.29 -8.87 4.75
N PHE A 218 0.46 -8.46 3.81
CA PHE A 218 0.46 -7.09 3.26
C PHE A 218 0.20 -6.03 4.34
N CYS A 219 -0.83 -6.22 5.16
CA CYS A 219 -1.13 -5.30 6.26
C CYS A 219 -0.02 -5.32 7.33
N ALA A 220 0.51 -6.50 7.69
CA ALA A 220 1.59 -6.62 8.67
C ALA A 220 2.88 -5.92 8.22
N THR A 221 3.29 -6.12 6.96
CA THR A 221 4.49 -5.47 6.38
C THR A 221 4.30 -3.96 6.23
N THR A 222 3.07 -3.52 5.92
CA THR A 222 2.73 -2.09 5.87
C THR A 222 2.79 -1.44 7.25
N LEU A 223 2.20 -2.07 8.26
CA LEU A 223 2.20 -1.58 9.64
C LEU A 223 3.63 -1.50 10.20
N ASP A 224 4.48 -2.47 9.90
CA ASP A 224 5.90 -2.41 10.28
C ASP A 224 6.61 -1.22 9.67
N SER A 225 6.57 -1.12 8.34
CA SER A 225 7.29 -0.08 7.62
C SER A 225 6.82 1.32 8.07
N ALA A 226 5.52 1.47 8.28
CA ALA A 226 4.92 2.68 8.81
C ALA A 226 5.40 3.03 10.22
N SER A 227 5.34 2.07 11.14
CA SER A 227 5.74 2.27 12.54
C SER A 227 7.24 2.54 12.65
N TYR A 228 8.04 1.90 11.80
CA TYR A 228 9.46 2.15 11.65
C TYR A 228 9.73 3.61 11.27
N VAL A 229 9.15 4.11 10.18
CA VAL A 229 9.40 5.48 9.73
C VAL A 229 8.88 6.51 10.73
N LEU A 230 7.71 6.27 11.33
CA LEU A 230 7.18 7.17 12.37
C LEU A 230 8.13 7.22 13.57
N ALA A 231 8.67 6.08 13.98
CA ALA A 231 9.65 6.03 15.06
C ALA A 231 10.96 6.76 14.68
N THR A 232 11.45 6.58 13.46
CA THR A 232 12.65 7.28 12.95
C THR A 232 12.47 8.79 12.97
N VAL A 233 11.35 9.30 12.44
CA VAL A 233 11.09 10.74 12.34
C VAL A 233 10.75 11.35 13.71
N SER A 234 10.25 10.57 14.66
CA SER A 234 9.96 11.01 16.03
C SER A 234 11.15 10.87 16.99
N THR A 235 12.29 10.34 16.53
CA THR A 235 13.52 10.25 17.32
C THR A 235 14.45 11.42 16.98
N ARG A 236 14.83 12.18 18.01
CA ARG A 236 15.80 13.26 17.88
C ARG A 236 17.20 12.67 17.65
N GLU A 237 17.88 13.14 16.61
CA GLU A 237 19.28 12.79 16.32
C GLU A 237 19.53 11.27 16.21
N LEU A 238 18.83 10.60 15.28
CA LEU A 238 19.13 9.21 14.96
C LEU A 238 20.40 9.15 14.09
N PRO A 239 21.51 8.53 14.55
CA PRO A 239 22.72 8.42 13.74
C PRO A 239 22.48 7.60 12.47
N VAL A 240 23.21 7.93 11.40
CA VAL A 240 23.11 7.21 10.12
C VAL A 240 23.40 5.71 10.36
N GLY A 241 22.47 4.85 9.94
CA GLY A 241 22.60 3.40 10.09
C GLY A 241 22.08 2.82 11.41
N GLN A 242 21.64 3.64 12.37
CA GLN A 242 20.98 3.14 13.58
C GLN A 242 19.47 2.98 13.39
N GLU A 243 18.93 1.95 14.04
CA GLU A 243 17.50 1.69 14.05
C GLU A 243 16.82 2.41 15.23
N PRO A 244 15.59 2.94 15.05
CA PRO A 244 14.89 3.62 16.13
C PRO A 244 14.55 2.65 17.27
N ALA A 245 14.48 3.19 18.48
CA ALA A 245 14.21 2.40 19.69
C ALA A 245 12.97 1.50 19.53
N ARG A 246 13.09 0.22 19.90
CA ARG A 246 12.02 -0.80 19.73
C ARG A 246 10.70 -0.37 20.38
N TRP A 247 10.76 0.25 21.57
CA TRP A 247 9.57 0.77 22.26
C TRP A 247 8.84 1.83 21.42
N ASN A 248 9.57 2.72 20.76
CA ASN A 248 9.00 3.79 19.94
C ASN A 248 8.27 3.19 18.72
N ARG A 249 8.84 2.16 18.09
CA ARG A 249 8.15 1.41 17.01
C ARG A 249 6.86 0.75 17.51
N MET A 250 6.90 0.10 18.68
CA MET A 250 5.71 -0.52 19.28
C MET A 250 4.62 0.51 19.59
N PHE A 251 5.00 1.65 20.17
CA PHE A 251 4.10 2.77 20.45
C PHE A 251 3.35 3.22 19.20
N TRP A 252 4.08 3.49 18.11
CA TRP A 252 3.46 3.90 16.86
C TRP A 252 2.55 2.84 16.25
N SER A 253 2.91 1.56 16.35
CA SER A 253 2.03 0.49 15.87
C SER A 253 0.71 0.45 16.64
N VAL A 254 0.75 0.55 17.97
CA VAL A 254 -0.45 0.53 18.81
C VAL A 254 -1.35 1.73 18.48
N ILE A 255 -0.78 2.94 18.35
CA ILE A 255 -1.57 4.12 18.03
C ILE A 255 -2.18 4.02 16.63
N ASN A 256 -1.45 3.51 15.62
CA ASN A 256 -2.04 3.32 14.29
C ASN A 256 -3.20 2.30 14.32
N GLY A 257 -3.06 1.21 15.09
CA GLY A 257 -4.14 0.23 15.28
C GLY A 257 -5.37 0.83 15.96
N VAL A 258 -5.18 1.57 17.07
CA VAL A 258 -6.27 2.26 17.77
C VAL A 258 -6.96 3.27 16.86
N ALA A 259 -6.19 4.10 16.15
CA ALA A 259 -6.73 5.08 15.21
C ALA A 259 -7.52 4.42 14.07
N ALA A 260 -7.07 3.25 13.57
CA ALA A 260 -7.78 2.51 12.53
C ALA A 260 -9.13 2.01 13.04
N VAL A 261 -9.16 1.39 14.22
CA VAL A 261 -10.40 0.95 14.87
C VAL A 261 -11.34 2.12 15.12
N SER A 262 -10.84 3.26 15.60
CA SER A 262 -11.66 4.46 15.82
C SER A 262 -12.29 4.98 14.52
N LEU A 263 -11.54 5.05 13.42
CA LEU A 263 -12.09 5.52 12.14
C LEU A 263 -13.07 4.52 11.53
N MET A 264 -12.83 3.22 11.71
CA MET A 264 -13.77 2.18 11.30
C MET A 264 -15.09 2.28 12.06
N PHE A 265 -15.05 2.57 13.36
CA PHE A 265 -16.23 2.77 14.21
C PHE A 265 -17.08 3.97 13.78
N ILE A 266 -16.44 5.07 13.34
CA ILE A 266 -17.14 6.33 13.02
C ILE A 266 -17.99 6.23 11.74
N GLY A 267 -17.65 5.36 10.79
CA GLY A 267 -18.48 5.23 9.57
C GLY A 267 -17.79 4.70 8.32
N GLY A 268 -16.75 3.86 8.47
CA GLY A 268 -16.14 3.15 7.34
C GLY A 268 -15.32 4.03 6.37
N LEU A 269 -15.51 3.85 5.06
CA LEU A 269 -14.66 4.41 4.00
C LEU A 269 -14.64 5.95 3.95
N LYS A 270 -15.78 6.62 4.15
CA LYS A 270 -15.87 8.09 4.00
C LYS A 270 -15.01 8.86 5.04
N PRO A 271 -15.08 8.56 6.35
CA PRO A 271 -14.17 9.15 7.33
C PRO A 271 -12.69 8.92 7.00
N LEU A 272 -12.33 7.71 6.54
CA LEU A 272 -10.96 7.37 6.13
C LEU A 272 -10.48 8.25 4.97
N GLN A 273 -11.34 8.43 3.94
CA GLN A 273 -11.06 9.31 2.81
C GLN A 273 -10.86 10.77 3.24
N ALA A 274 -11.72 11.28 4.12
CA ALA A 274 -11.64 12.66 4.60
C ALA A 274 -10.34 12.92 5.38
N VAL A 275 -9.96 12.01 6.29
CA VAL A 275 -8.70 12.13 7.05
C VAL A 275 -7.49 12.09 6.13
N ALA A 276 -7.46 11.22 5.13
CA ALA A 276 -6.37 11.17 4.15
C ALA A 276 -6.22 12.51 3.40
N VAL A 277 -7.33 13.12 2.98
CA VAL A 277 -7.32 14.42 2.29
C VAL A 277 -6.86 15.55 3.21
N LEU A 278 -7.46 15.66 4.40
CA LEU A 278 -7.15 16.72 5.36
C LEU A 278 -5.70 16.69 5.83
N THR A 279 -5.16 15.49 6.08
CA THR A 279 -3.78 15.34 6.55
C THR A 279 -2.75 15.59 5.45
N SER A 280 -3.11 15.37 4.18
CA SER A 280 -2.18 15.50 3.05
C SER A 280 -2.15 16.90 2.45
N PHE A 281 -3.19 17.72 2.69
CA PHE A 281 -3.26 19.08 2.17
C PHE A 281 -2.09 19.98 2.66
N PRO A 282 -1.76 20.06 3.96
CA PRO A 282 -0.57 20.81 4.42
C PRO A 282 0.74 20.22 3.87
N LEU A 283 0.80 18.89 3.79
CA LEU A 283 1.99 18.17 3.32
C LEU A 283 2.31 18.48 1.85
N MET A 284 1.31 18.79 1.04
CA MET A 284 1.50 19.23 -0.35
C MET A 284 2.47 20.40 -0.45
N PHE A 285 2.31 21.43 0.38
CA PHE A 285 3.20 22.61 0.39
C PHE A 285 4.63 22.25 0.80
N ILE A 286 4.77 21.34 1.77
CA ILE A 286 6.07 20.84 2.22
C ILE A 286 6.75 20.08 1.07
N MET A 287 6.02 19.24 0.34
CA MET A 287 6.54 18.47 -0.80
C MET A 287 7.01 19.38 -1.94
N PHE A 288 6.28 20.47 -2.24
CA PHE A 288 6.72 21.47 -3.21
C PHE A 288 8.01 22.17 -2.77
N GLY A 289 8.10 22.55 -1.49
CA GLY A 289 9.32 23.12 -0.92
C GLY A 289 10.50 22.17 -1.00
N ALA A 290 10.30 20.90 -0.61
CA ALA A 290 11.32 19.85 -0.68
C ALA A 290 11.81 19.62 -2.12
N GLY A 291 10.89 19.61 -3.10
CA GLY A 291 11.25 19.50 -4.52
C GLY A 291 12.10 20.69 -5.01
N TYR A 292 11.75 21.91 -4.59
CA TYR A 292 12.54 23.11 -4.91
C TYR A 292 13.95 23.04 -4.31
N PHE A 293 14.09 22.71 -3.03
CA PHE A 293 15.39 22.57 -2.38
C PHE A 293 16.23 21.45 -2.99
N PHE A 294 15.62 20.30 -3.31
CA PHE A 294 16.30 19.21 -4.00
C PHE A 294 16.88 19.64 -5.35
N LEU A 295 16.10 20.38 -6.16
CA LEU A 295 16.59 20.90 -7.44
C LEU A 295 17.70 21.94 -7.26
N LYS A 296 17.62 22.77 -6.21
CA LYS A 296 18.66 23.74 -5.86
C LYS A 296 19.96 23.04 -5.46
N ASP A 297 19.88 22.02 -4.61
CA ASP A 297 21.04 21.25 -4.15
C ASP A 297 21.65 20.44 -5.29
N LEU A 298 20.82 19.88 -6.17
CA LEU A 298 21.29 19.16 -7.36
C LEU A 298 22.04 20.10 -8.31
N LYS A 299 21.56 21.33 -8.52
CA LYS A 299 22.28 22.35 -9.30
C LYS A 299 23.59 22.77 -8.64
N ALA A 300 23.61 22.90 -7.31
CA ALA A 300 24.83 23.24 -6.58
C ALA A 300 25.88 22.12 -6.64
N ALA A 301 25.44 20.86 -6.62
CA ALA A 301 26.29 19.69 -6.76
C ALA A 301 26.75 19.45 -8.21
N HIS A 302 25.98 19.94 -9.21
CA HIS A 302 26.32 19.79 -10.62
C HIS A 302 27.52 20.67 -11.00
N GLY A 303 28.71 20.07 -11.06
CA GLY A 303 29.96 20.75 -11.38
C GLY A 303 31.02 20.65 -10.27
N GLN A 304 30.67 20.13 -9.11
CA GLN A 304 31.64 19.71 -8.11
C GLN A 304 32.08 18.28 -8.44
N ALA A 305 33.40 18.02 -8.41
CA ALA A 305 33.91 16.66 -8.54
C ALA A 305 33.23 15.81 -7.45
N PRO A 306 32.74 14.59 -7.76
CA PRO A 306 32.13 13.75 -6.75
C PRO A 306 33.12 13.63 -5.60
N GLU A 307 32.70 14.06 -4.40
CA GLU A 307 33.48 13.88 -3.20
C GLU A 307 33.80 12.38 -3.14
N LYS A 308 35.08 12.03 -3.28
CA LYS A 308 35.51 10.64 -3.25
C LYS A 308 35.17 10.15 -1.86
N ILE A 309 34.06 9.42 -1.73
CA ILE A 309 33.77 8.63 -0.53
C ILE A 309 35.01 7.77 -0.31
N THR A 310 35.75 8.08 0.75
CA THR A 310 37.03 7.43 1.02
C THR A 310 36.75 5.95 1.29
N GLU A 311 37.65 5.02 0.94
CA GLU A 311 37.43 3.59 1.27
C GLU A 311 37.19 3.36 2.77
N SER A 312 37.72 4.25 3.63
CA SER A 312 37.44 4.28 5.07
C SER A 312 35.99 4.66 5.42
N GLU A 313 35.35 5.57 4.66
CA GLU A 313 33.95 5.94 4.85
C GLU A 313 33.02 4.86 4.29
N ARG A 314 33.39 4.24 3.17
CA ARG A 314 32.71 3.03 2.67
C ARG A 314 32.80 1.87 3.66
N ALA A 315 33.95 1.68 4.31
CA ALA A 315 34.16 0.62 5.29
C ALA A 315 33.45 0.92 6.63
N ALA A 316 33.51 2.15 7.14
CA ALA A 316 32.83 2.56 8.37
C ALA A 316 31.29 2.50 8.24
N ASP A 317 30.78 2.73 7.03
CA ASP A 317 29.35 2.69 6.72
C ASP A 317 28.87 1.26 6.30
N LEU A 318 29.79 0.27 6.34
CA LEU A 318 29.56 -1.17 6.16
C LEU A 318 29.85 -1.98 7.43
N THR A 319 30.51 -1.41 8.44
CA THR A 319 30.62 -2.04 9.76
C THR A 319 29.28 -1.96 10.47
N VAL A 320 28.49 -3.03 10.33
CA VAL A 320 27.42 -3.36 11.28
C VAL A 320 28.08 -3.36 12.68
N PRO A 321 27.63 -2.53 13.64
CA PRO A 321 28.13 -2.66 15.00
C PRO A 321 27.81 -4.08 15.46
N GLU A 322 28.81 -4.80 15.98
CA GLU A 322 28.54 -6.08 16.64
C GLU A 322 27.41 -5.89 17.64
N PRO A 323 26.45 -6.84 17.73
CA PRO A 323 25.36 -6.72 18.68
C PRO A 323 25.96 -6.60 20.07
N VAL A 324 25.80 -5.42 20.69
CA VAL A 324 25.99 -5.27 22.12
C VAL A 324 24.96 -6.21 22.76
N THR A 325 25.49 -7.23 23.42
CA THR A 325 24.80 -8.30 24.14
C THR A 325 23.64 -7.81 25.00
#